data_AF-A0A6A3N3Q4-F1
#
_entry.id   AF-A0A6A3N3Q4-F1
#
_cell.length_a   1.000
_cell.length_b   1.000
_cell.length_c   1.000
_cell.angle_alpha   90.00
_cell.angle_beta   90.00
_cell.angle_gamma   90.00
#
_symmetry.space_group_name_H-M   'P 1'
#
loop_
_entity.id
_entity.type
_entity.pdbx_description
1 polymer ?
#
loop_
_entity_poly.entity_id
_entity_poly.type
_entity_poly.pdbx_seq_one_letter_code
_entity_poly.pdbx_strand_id
1 'polypeptide(L)'
;MSDTKCKQYPRQVRACILQVAKDAKYWKTVAELHGVNERTAWGWIKAAMETGDWSGCQGPRGGSKKKLVDAHVDYLHGELAATPELALE
;
A
#
# COMPACT_ATOMS: atom_id res chain seq x y z
N MET A 1 12.21 9.29 16.77
CA MET A 1 11.68 8.41 15.72
C MET A 1 11.65 9.22 14.44
N SER A 2 12.40 8.82 13.41
CA SER A 2 12.40 9.52 12.13
C SER A 2 11.09 9.24 11.41
N ASP A 3 10.28 10.28 11.19
CA ASP A 3 9.13 10.24 10.29
C ASP A 3 9.60 9.81 8.90
N THR A 4 9.56 8.51 8.62
CA THR A 4 9.78 7.97 7.29
C THR A 4 8.54 8.29 6.45
N LYS A 5 8.43 9.56 6.05
CA LYS A 5 7.44 10.00 5.06
C LYS A 5 7.59 9.11 3.82
N CYS A 6 6.61 8.24 3.62
CA CYS A 6 6.54 7.42 2.42
C CYS A 6 6.47 8.36 1.21
N LYS A 7 7.41 8.25 0.28
CA LYS A 7 7.45 9.07 -0.94
C LYS A 7 6.15 8.84 -1.72
N GLN A 8 5.32 9.88 -1.80
CA GLN A 8 4.07 9.87 -2.56
C GLN A 8 4.35 10.41 -3.96
N TYR A 9 3.81 9.74 -4.97
CA TYR A 9 3.90 10.18 -6.35
C TYR A 9 2.53 10.67 -6.81
N PRO A 10 2.45 11.80 -7.54
CA PRO A 10 1.19 12.26 -8.11
C PRO A 10 0.55 11.18 -9.00
N ARG A 11 -0.78 11.08 -8.94
CA ARG A 11 -1.55 10.14 -9.79
C ARG A 11 -1.19 10.28 -11.27
N GLN A 12 -1.00 11.50 -11.73
CA GLN A 12 -0.66 11.83 -13.13
C GLN A 12 0.67 11.19 -13.57
N VAL A 13 1.69 11.21 -12.72
CA VAL A 13 2.99 10.57 -12.98
C VAL A 13 2.82 9.07 -13.15
N ARG A 14 2.07 8.43 -12.24
CA ARG A 14 1.79 7.00 -12.32
C ARG A 14 0.98 6.65 -13.57
N ALA A 15 -0.06 7.41 -13.88
CA ALA A 15 -0.87 7.20 -15.07
C ALA A 15 -0.03 7.33 -16.35
N CYS A 16 0.87 8.32 -16.44
CA CYS A 16 1.77 8.49 -17.57
C CYS A 16 2.66 7.26 -17.78
N ILE A 17 3.34 6.80 -16.72
CA ILE A 17 4.20 5.61 -16.78
C ILE A 17 3.41 4.37 -17.19
N LEU A 18 2.20 4.18 -16.64
CA LEU A 18 1.34 3.05 -16.95
C LEU A 18 0.86 3.05 -18.41
N GLN A 19 0.47 4.21 -18.95
CA GLN A 19 0.05 4.30 -20.36
C GLN A 19 1.20 3.98 -21.32
N VAL A 20 2.40 4.49 -21.04
CA VAL A 20 3.59 4.17 -21.84
C VAL A 20 3.96 2.69 -21.74
N ALA A 21 3.84 2.10 -20.55
CA ALA A 21 4.10 0.68 -20.36
C ALA A 21 3.07 -0.21 -21.06
N LYS A 22 1.80 0.20 -21.12
CA LYS A 22 0.73 -0.52 -21.82
C LYS A 22 1.02 -0.68 -23.32
N ASP A 23 1.63 0.34 -23.93
CA ASP A 23 2.05 0.34 -25.33
C ASP A 23 3.40 -0.39 -25.57
N ALA A 24 3.96 -1.06 -24.56
CA ALA A 24 5.30 -1.68 -24.58
C ALA A 24 6.45 -0.72 -24.95
N LYS A 25 6.29 0.58 -24.68
CA LYS A 25 7.30 1.62 -24.94
C LYS A 25 8.30 1.73 -23.78
N TYR A 26 9.27 2.64 -23.93
CA TYR A 26 10.35 2.96 -22.97
C TYR A 26 9.86 3.57 -21.64
N TRP A 27 9.07 2.83 -20.86
CA TRP A 27 8.54 3.26 -19.56
C TRP A 27 9.63 3.56 -18.53
N LYS A 28 10.82 2.94 -18.66
CA LYS A 28 11.98 3.20 -17.78
C LYS A 28 12.45 4.65 -17.89
N THR A 29 12.58 5.15 -19.12
CA THR A 29 12.98 6.55 -19.39
C THR A 29 11.96 7.54 -18.83
N VAL A 30 10.66 7.23 -18.93
CA VAL A 30 9.60 8.07 -18.38
C VAL A 30 9.59 8.04 -16.84
N ALA A 31 9.87 6.88 -16.23
CA ALA A 31 10.02 6.77 -14.79
C ALA A 31 11.20 7.60 -14.27
N GLU A 32 12.35 7.53 -14.96
CA GLU A 32 13.54 8.31 -14.65
C GLU A 32 13.29 9.82 -14.76
N LEU A 33 12.63 10.27 -15.83
CA LEU A 33 12.23 11.67 -16.03
C LEU A 33 11.40 12.21 -14.86
N HIS A 34 10.56 11.36 -14.26
CA HIS A 34 9.73 11.72 -13.11
C HIS A 34 10.37 11.41 -11.74
N GLY A 35 11.64 10.98 -11.71
CA GLY A 35 12.34 10.63 -10.48
C GLY A 35 11.70 9.46 -9.72
N VAL A 36 11.01 8.56 -10.44
CA VAL A 36 10.41 7.34 -9.93
C VAL A 36 11.44 6.22 -10.02
N ASN A 37 11.69 5.54 -8.90
CA ASN A 37 12.58 4.39 -8.90
C ASN A 37 12.03 3.26 -9.79
N GLU A 38 12.90 2.62 -10.59
CA GLU A 38 12.53 1.55 -11.52
C GLU A 38 11.72 0.44 -10.85
N ARG A 39 12.10 0.00 -9.63
CA ARG A 39 11.39 -1.05 -8.89
C ARG A 39 9.98 -0.61 -8.51
N THR A 40 9.78 0.67 -8.18
CA THR A 40 8.46 1.23 -7.89
C THR A 40 7.59 1.27 -9.15
N ALA A 41 8.14 1.78 -10.26
CA ALA A 41 7.45 1.81 -11.54
C ALA A 41 7.05 0.41 -12.01
N TRP A 42 7.96 -0.56 -11.93
CA TRP A 42 7.68 -1.96 -12.25
C TRP A 42 6.59 -2.57 -11.36
N GLY A 43 6.60 -2.27 -10.05
CA GLY A 43 5.54 -2.71 -9.14
C GLY A 43 4.16 -2.19 -9.55
N TRP A 44 4.07 -0.96 -10.07
CA TRP A 44 2.81 -0.43 -10.61
C TRP A 44 2.38 -1.12 -11.89
N ILE A 45 3.32 -1.35 -12.82
CA ILE A 45 3.05 -2.03 -14.10
C ILE A 45 2.57 -3.46 -13.85
N LYS A 46 3.25 -4.20 -12.97
CA LYS A 46 2.85 -5.56 -12.59
C LYS A 46 1.44 -5.60 -12.00
N ALA A 47 1.12 -4.68 -11.09
CA ALA A 47 -0.22 -4.59 -10.52
C ALA A 47 -1.29 -4.24 -11.59
N ALA A 48 -0.96 -3.38 -12.56
CA ALA A 48 -1.85 -3.06 -13.67
C ALA A 48 -2.05 -4.26 -14.62
N MET A 49 -1.01 -5.07 -14.84
CA MET A 49 -1.12 -6.33 -15.58
C MET A 49 -2.03 -7.34 -14.87
N GLU A 50 -1.93 -7.45 -13.55
CA GLU A 50 -2.74 -8.38 -12.74
C GLU A 50 -4.22 -7.96 -12.63
N THR A 51 -4.47 -6.65 -12.51
CA THR A 51 -5.83 -6.11 -12.26
C THR A 51 -6.54 -5.60 -13.51
N GLY A 52 -5.80 -5.35 -14.60
CA GLY A 52 -6.30 -4.67 -15.79
C GLY A 52 -6.47 -3.15 -15.63
N ASP A 53 -6.17 -2.58 -14.45
CA ASP A 53 -6.33 -1.15 -14.18
C ASP A 53 -5.05 -0.35 -14.54
N TRP A 54 -5.13 0.41 -15.64
CA TRP A 54 -4.08 1.29 -16.13
C TRP A 54 -4.30 2.77 -15.78
N SER A 55 -5.32 3.10 -14.98
CA SER A 55 -5.73 4.48 -14.70
C SER A 55 -4.75 5.27 -13.81
N GLY A 56 -3.81 4.58 -13.17
CA GLY A 56 -2.91 5.15 -12.17
C GLY A 56 -3.59 5.44 -10.84
N CYS A 57 -4.87 5.08 -10.67
CA CYS A 57 -5.53 5.09 -9.37
C CYS A 57 -4.89 4.01 -8.49
N GLN A 58 -4.33 4.43 -7.36
CA GLN A 58 -3.94 3.48 -6.34
C GLN A 58 -5.14 3.25 -5.45
N GLY A 59 -5.73 2.05 -5.51
CA GLY A 59 -6.71 1.65 -4.53
C GLY A 59 -6.15 1.77 -3.11
N PRO A 60 -6.99 2.04 -2.10
CA PRO A 60 -6.56 2.00 -0.71
C PRO A 60 -5.89 0.64 -0.44
N ARG A 61 -4.75 0.66 0.26
CA ARG A 61 -4.13 -0.59 0.70
C ARG A 61 -5.17 -1.33 1.54
N GLY A 62 -5.46 -2.57 1.17
CA GLY A 62 -6.36 -3.42 1.93
C GLY A 62 -5.82 -3.61 3.36
N GLY A 63 -6.72 -3.65 4.32
CA GLY A 63 -6.45 -4.19 5.66
C GLY A 63 -6.95 -5.63 5.76
N SER A 64 -6.53 -6.34 6.80
CA SER A 64 -7.16 -7.60 7.15
C SER A 64 -8.67 -7.39 7.28
N LYS A 65 -9.45 -8.25 6.63
CA LYS A 65 -10.91 -8.30 6.81
C LYS A 65 -11.28 -8.78 8.22
N LYS A 66 -10.35 -9.42 8.94
CA LYS A 66 -10.55 -9.88 10.30
C LYS A 66 -10.61 -8.65 11.22
N LYS A 67 -11.79 -8.38 11.76
CA LYS A 67 -12.01 -7.36 12.78
C LYS A 67 -12.01 -8.03 14.15
N LEU A 68 -11.63 -7.27 15.18
CA LEU A 68 -12.00 -7.64 16.54
C LEU A 68 -13.54 -7.68 16.59
N VAL A 69 -14.06 -8.69 17.30
CA VAL A 69 -15.49 -8.85 17.57
C VAL A 69 -15.63 -8.89 19.08
N ASP A 70 -16.84 -8.69 19.58
CA ASP A 70 -17.10 -8.55 21.02
C ASP A 70 -16.54 -9.73 21.83
N ALA A 71 -16.65 -10.96 21.31
CA ALA A 71 -16.06 -12.14 21.96
C ALA A 71 -14.53 -12.05 22.18
N HIS A 72 -13.80 -11.38 21.28
CA HIS A 72 -12.37 -11.13 21.48
C HIS A 72 -12.13 -10.09 22.58
N VAL A 73 -13.01 -9.10 22.71
CA VAL A 73 -12.93 -8.04 23.73
C VAL A 73 -13.27 -8.61 25.10
N ASP A 74 -14.33 -9.42 25.20
CA ASP A 74 -14.75 -10.11 26.41
C ASP A 74 -13.64 -11.02 26.95
N TYR A 75 -12.99 -11.76 26.05
CA TYR A 75 -11.84 -12.59 26.39
C TYR A 75 -10.70 -11.76 27.00
N LEU A 76 -10.33 -10.64 26.37
CA LEU A 76 -9.26 -9.78 26.87
C LEU A 76 -9.59 -9.15 28.24
N HIS A 77 -10.85 -8.77 28.47
CA HIS A 77 -11.28 -8.30 29.79
C HIS A 77 -11.23 -9.40 30.85
N GLY A 78 -11.58 -10.64 30.48
CA GLY A 78 -11.47 -11.80 31.38
C GLY A 78 -10.03 -12.09 31.76
N GLU A 79 -9.11 -12.09 30.79
CA GLU A 79 -7.67 -12.29 31.03
C GLU A 79 -7.10 -11.17 31.92
N LEU A 80 -7.46 -9.91 31.66
CA LEU A 80 -7.00 -8.78 32.47
C LEU A 80 -7.51 -8.85 33.92
N ALA A 81 -8.75 -9.32 34.12
CA ALA A 81 -9.31 -9.53 35.45
C ALA A 81 -8.61 -10.68 36.20
N ALA A 82 -8.22 -11.75 35.48
CA ALA A 82 -7.50 -12.88 36.03
C ALA A 82 -6.02 -12.58 36.31
N THR A 83 -5.41 -11.69 35.52
CA THR A 83 -4.00 -11.32 35.59
C THR A 83 -3.83 -9.80 35.51
N PRO A 84 -3.99 -9.07 36.63
CA PRO A 84 -3.93 -7.61 36.64
C PRO A 84 -2.54 -7.05 36.27
N GLU A 85 -1.49 -7.88 36.36
CA GLU A 85 -0.12 -7.58 35.94
C GLU A 85 0.02 -7.40 34.41
N LEU A 86 -1.02 -7.74 33.63
CA LEU A 86 -1.09 -7.46 32.18
C LEU A 86 -1.45 -6.01 31.86
N ALA A 87 -1.84 -5.20 32.85
CA ALA A 87 -2.03 -3.77 32.65
C ALA A 87 -0.65 -3.08 32.52
N LEU A 88 -0.47 -2.28 31.47
CA LEU A 88 0.72 -1.42 31.34
C LEU A 88 0.73 -0.41 32.51
N GLU A 89 1.80 -0.43 33.30
CA GLU A 89 2.11 0.61 34.30
C GLU A 89 2.30 1.99 33.66
#